data_AF-A0A258BU54-F1
#
_entry.id   AF-A0A258BU54-F1
#
_cell.length_a   1.000
_cell.length_b   1.000
_cell.length_c   1.000
_cell.angle_alpha   90.00
_cell.angle_beta   90.00
_cell.angle_gamma   90.00
#
_symmetry.space_group_name_H-M   'P 1'
#
loop_
_entity.id
_entity.type
_entity.pdbx_description
1 polymer ?
#
loop_
_entity_poly.entity_id
_entity_poly.type
_entity_poly.pdbx_seq_one_letter_code
_entity_poly.pdbx_strand_id
1 'polypeptide(L)'
;AVAYKEKAIYLGQFVGAPAAWDWLQVIGDEAGCVGINAWCDIGGVHFIVGRGNFWLFDGTRPVAIGGGQVRRWFYANSEPNYLYKTQAIYDRANDMVWVFYVAIGSTTLSNALVYNIKTKQWGAVALPIESVLNYTTSSQSIHGMATPFPTIDSLAGISFDSAFWNGGSTTLGIFNTAHQIQLLTGPGMPSGFTTGDLGDDDTVSLLQGIRIRFSRASGTVSDGKFDVLQSARWHRAKFSFTGTTRVLGIAAKIKAQGKR
;
A
#
# COMPACT_ATOMS: atom_id res chain seq x y z
N ALA A 1 -10.12 -6.07 -27.09
CA ALA A 1 -9.53 -6.85 -25.99
C ALA A 1 -8.15 -6.30 -25.65
N VAL A 2 -7.64 -6.50 -24.43
CA VAL A 2 -6.28 -6.09 -24.05
C VAL A 2 -5.52 -7.33 -23.58
N ALA A 3 -4.30 -7.52 -24.06
CA ALA A 3 -3.43 -8.60 -23.64
C ALA A 3 -2.12 -8.04 -23.07
N TYR A 4 -1.72 -8.57 -21.91
CA TYR A 4 -0.48 -8.20 -21.24
C TYR A 4 0.59 -9.27 -21.44
N LYS A 5 1.78 -8.85 -21.85
CA LYS A 5 3.01 -9.63 -21.82
C LYS A 5 3.93 -9.07 -20.73
N GLU A 6 5.05 -9.75 -20.48
CA GLU A 6 6.01 -9.35 -19.44
C GLU A 6 6.55 -7.93 -19.63
N LYS A 7 6.71 -7.48 -20.89
CA LYS A 7 7.27 -6.16 -21.25
C LYS A 7 6.47 -5.38 -22.31
N ALA A 8 5.27 -5.83 -22.68
CA ALA A 8 4.47 -5.18 -23.72
C ALA A 8 2.97 -5.33 -23.48
N ILE A 9 2.20 -4.38 -24.01
CA ILE A 9 0.73 -4.39 -24.03
C ILE A 9 0.28 -4.51 -25.48
N TYR A 10 -0.70 -5.38 -25.74
CA TYR A 10 -1.31 -5.56 -27.05
C TYR A 10 -2.80 -5.23 -27.00
N LEU A 11 -3.29 -4.52 -28.01
CA LEU A 11 -4.71 -4.28 -28.25
C LEU A 11 -5.19 -5.20 -29.35
N GLY A 12 -6.15 -6.06 -29.00
CA GLY A 12 -6.81 -6.96 -29.92
C GLY A 12 -8.07 -6.34 -30.46
N GLN A 13 -8.20 -6.28 -31.78
CA GLN A 13 -9.44 -5.98 -32.50
C GLN A 13 -9.89 -7.21 -33.29
N PHE A 14 -11.20 -7.46 -33.32
CA PHE A 14 -11.76 -8.55 -34.09
C PHE A 14 -11.91 -8.11 -35.55
N VAL A 15 -11.26 -8.82 -36.47
CA VAL A 15 -11.24 -8.47 -37.92
C VAL A 15 -11.89 -9.52 -38.80
N GLY A 16 -12.41 -10.61 -38.22
CA GLY A 16 -13.05 -11.70 -38.96
C GLY A 16 -12.06 -12.64 -39.65
N ALA A 17 -12.57 -13.57 -40.45
CA ALA A 17 -11.73 -14.52 -41.19
C ALA A 17 -10.85 -13.78 -42.21
N PRO A 18 -9.60 -14.25 -42.47
CA PRO A 18 -8.99 -15.50 -42.02
C PRO A 18 -8.22 -15.42 -40.68
N ALA A 19 -7.89 -14.21 -40.21
CA ALA A 19 -7.17 -13.97 -38.98
C ALA A 19 -8.13 -13.36 -37.96
N ALA A 20 -8.91 -14.19 -37.27
CA ALA A 20 -10.03 -13.76 -36.41
C ALA A 20 -9.73 -12.54 -35.51
N TRP A 21 -8.50 -12.43 -35.00
CA TRP A 21 -8.01 -11.30 -34.21
C TRP A 21 -6.76 -10.69 -34.83
N ASP A 22 -6.76 -9.36 -34.91
CA ASP A 22 -5.57 -8.56 -35.18
C ASP A 22 -5.06 -7.94 -33.87
N TRP A 23 -3.76 -8.00 -33.64
CA TRP A 23 -3.12 -7.57 -32.40
C TRP A 23 -2.07 -6.52 -32.68
N LEU A 24 -2.33 -5.30 -32.24
CA LEU A 24 -1.40 -4.19 -32.35
C LEU A 24 -0.69 -3.97 -31.01
N GLN A 25 0.63 -3.95 -31.06
CA GLN A 25 1.42 -3.59 -29.88
C GLN A 25 1.22 -2.10 -29.60
N VAL A 26 0.84 -1.79 -28.36
CA VAL A 26 0.77 -0.41 -27.89
C VAL A 26 2.18 0.12 -27.75
N ILE A 27 2.42 1.31 -28.29
CA ILE A 27 3.66 2.04 -28.06
C ILE A 27 3.67 2.49 -26.60
N GLY A 28 4.50 1.84 -25.82
CA GLY A 28 4.88 2.18 -24.46
C GLY A 28 6.32 1.73 -24.29
N ASP A 29 6.96 2.17 -23.21
CA ASP A 29 8.24 1.63 -22.74
C ASP A 29 8.12 0.11 -22.45
N GLU A 30 8.98 -0.49 -21.62
CA GLU A 30 8.80 -1.86 -21.08
C GLU A 30 7.56 -2.01 -20.15
N ALA A 31 6.42 -1.44 -20.55
CA ALA A 31 5.12 -1.54 -19.92
C ALA A 31 4.55 -2.93 -20.20
N GLY A 32 4.70 -3.81 -19.22
CA GLY A 32 4.08 -5.13 -19.19
C GLY A 32 3.48 -5.42 -17.82
N CYS A 33 3.06 -6.66 -17.62
CA CYS A 33 2.51 -7.13 -16.35
C CYS A 33 3.39 -8.24 -15.76
N VAL A 34 3.77 -8.12 -14.49
CA VAL A 34 4.64 -9.11 -13.83
C VAL A 34 3.97 -10.46 -13.59
N GLY A 35 2.64 -10.48 -13.48
CA GLY A 35 1.87 -11.67 -13.17
C GLY A 35 0.42 -11.55 -13.60
N ILE A 36 -0.28 -12.67 -13.73
CA ILE A 36 -1.67 -12.70 -14.22
C ILE A 36 -2.64 -11.88 -13.35
N ASN A 37 -2.37 -11.80 -12.05
CA ASN A 37 -3.17 -11.07 -11.07
C ASN A 37 -2.55 -9.71 -10.71
N ALA A 38 -1.46 -9.30 -11.35
CA ALA A 38 -0.72 -8.08 -11.02
C ALA A 38 -1.28 -6.83 -11.73
N TRP A 39 -2.59 -6.81 -11.98
CA TRP A 39 -3.31 -5.70 -12.58
C TRP A 39 -4.72 -5.60 -11.98
N CYS A 40 -5.33 -4.42 -12.06
CA CYS A 40 -6.74 -4.23 -11.70
C CYS A 40 -7.37 -3.09 -12.51
N ASP A 41 -8.71 -3.12 -12.64
CA ASP A 41 -9.46 -2.04 -13.29
C ASP A 41 -9.91 -0.99 -12.27
N ILE A 42 -9.59 0.27 -12.56
CA ILE A 42 -9.97 1.45 -11.79
C ILE A 42 -11.05 2.24 -12.56
N GLY A 43 -12.11 1.57 -13.01
CA GLY A 43 -13.23 2.25 -13.67
C GLY A 43 -12.90 2.72 -15.08
N GLY A 44 -12.32 1.84 -15.90
CA GLY A 44 -11.99 2.10 -17.31
C GLY A 44 -10.53 2.42 -17.57
N VAL A 45 -9.71 2.52 -16.50
CA VAL A 45 -8.25 2.62 -16.59
C VAL A 45 -7.65 1.43 -15.86
N HIS A 46 -6.79 0.69 -16.54
CA HIS A 46 -6.11 -0.46 -15.97
C HIS A 46 -4.86 0.00 -15.22
N PHE A 47 -4.80 -0.35 -13.94
CA PHE A 47 -3.58 -0.27 -13.16
C PHE A 47 -2.80 -1.55 -13.32
N ILE A 48 -1.52 -1.43 -13.69
CA ILE A 48 -0.67 -2.55 -14.05
C ILE A 48 0.64 -2.45 -13.28
N VAL A 49 1.05 -3.55 -12.66
CA VAL A 49 2.37 -3.69 -12.07
C VAL A 49 3.29 -4.32 -13.10
N GLY A 50 4.21 -3.53 -13.63
CA GLY A 50 5.21 -4.00 -14.57
C GLY A 50 6.53 -4.34 -13.90
N ARG A 51 7.40 -5.06 -14.61
CA ARG A 51 8.77 -5.32 -14.16
C ARG A 51 9.56 -4.05 -14.00
N GLY A 52 9.23 -3.01 -14.77
CA GLY A 52 9.92 -1.71 -14.86
C GLY A 52 9.29 -0.60 -14.01
N ASN A 53 7.98 -0.58 -13.84
CA ASN A 53 7.28 0.52 -13.18
C ASN A 53 5.84 0.10 -12.88
N PHE A 54 5.12 0.98 -12.20
CA PHE A 54 3.67 0.93 -12.12
C PHE A 54 3.09 1.79 -13.24
N TRP A 55 2.09 1.25 -13.94
CA TRP A 55 1.51 1.85 -15.13
C TRP A 55 0.01 2.05 -14.97
N LEU A 56 -0.50 3.16 -15.49
CA LEU A 56 -1.92 3.37 -15.76
C LEU A 56 -2.14 3.29 -17.26
N PHE A 57 -3.09 2.48 -17.70
CA PHE A 57 -3.40 2.26 -19.10
C PHE A 57 -4.87 2.52 -19.37
N ASP A 58 -5.15 3.55 -20.18
CA ASP A 58 -6.50 4.01 -20.54
C ASP A 58 -6.98 3.47 -21.91
N GLY A 59 -6.20 2.59 -22.53
CA GLY A 59 -6.47 2.09 -23.89
C GLY A 59 -5.66 2.79 -24.99
N THR A 60 -4.94 3.88 -24.70
CA THR A 60 -4.11 4.58 -25.69
C THR A 60 -2.61 4.38 -25.45
N ARG A 61 -2.10 4.82 -24.29
CA ARG A 61 -0.69 4.74 -23.93
C ARG A 61 -0.52 4.53 -22.43
N PRO A 62 0.41 3.67 -22.00
CA PRO A 62 0.68 3.46 -20.58
C PRO A 62 1.44 4.67 -19.98
N VAL A 63 0.95 5.18 -18.84
CA VAL A 63 1.57 6.29 -18.08
C VAL A 63 2.20 5.75 -16.80
N ALA A 64 3.47 6.07 -16.58
CA ALA A 64 4.20 5.68 -15.38
C ALA A 64 3.80 6.51 -14.15
N ILE A 65 3.50 5.86 -13.02
CA ILE A 65 3.08 6.52 -11.76
C ILE A 65 4.06 6.32 -10.59
N GLY A 66 5.03 5.42 -10.73
CA GLY A 66 6.01 5.08 -9.67
C GLY A 66 7.41 5.64 -9.91
N GLY A 67 7.58 6.61 -10.79
CA GLY A 67 8.89 7.13 -11.20
C GLY A 67 9.80 7.54 -10.03
N GLY A 68 11.09 7.25 -10.15
CA GLY A 68 12.10 7.64 -9.17
C GLY A 68 12.14 6.75 -7.92
N GLN A 69 11.73 7.31 -6.78
CA GLN A 69 11.95 6.69 -5.46
C GLN A 69 11.07 5.45 -5.21
N VAL A 70 9.79 5.48 -5.59
CA VAL A 70 8.86 4.37 -5.32
C VAL A 70 9.23 3.13 -6.11
N ARG A 71 9.50 3.27 -7.41
CA ARG A 71 10.04 2.19 -8.26
C ARG A 71 11.30 1.58 -7.66
N ARG A 72 12.28 2.41 -7.28
CA ARG A 72 13.55 1.93 -6.69
C ARG A 72 13.30 1.20 -5.37
N TRP A 73 12.43 1.75 -4.53
CA TRP A 73 12.07 1.13 -3.25
C TRP A 73 11.39 -0.22 -3.46
N PHE A 74 10.44 -0.33 -4.39
CA PHE A 74 9.76 -1.58 -4.70
C PHE A 74 10.78 -2.67 -5.07
N TYR A 75 11.70 -2.41 -6.00
CA TYR A 75 12.73 -3.40 -6.36
C TYR A 75 13.66 -3.78 -5.22
N ALA A 76 14.04 -2.81 -4.40
CA ALA A 76 14.92 -3.06 -3.27
C ALA A 76 14.25 -3.89 -2.18
N ASN A 77 12.91 -4.03 -2.21
CA ASN A 77 12.15 -4.74 -1.19
C ASN A 77 11.38 -5.97 -1.72
N SER A 78 11.21 -6.11 -3.03
CA SER A 78 10.50 -7.23 -3.67
C SER A 78 11.44 -8.37 -4.04
N GLU A 79 11.03 -9.62 -3.84
CA GLU A 79 11.79 -10.80 -4.24
C GLU A 79 11.68 -11.05 -5.76
N PRO A 80 12.78 -10.95 -6.54
CA PRO A 80 12.73 -11.04 -8.00
C PRO A 80 12.19 -12.38 -8.53
N ASN A 81 12.47 -13.47 -7.80
CA ASN A 81 12.06 -14.82 -8.21
C ASN A 81 10.55 -15.04 -8.10
N TYR A 82 9.86 -14.28 -7.26
CA TYR A 82 8.43 -14.45 -6.98
C TYR A 82 7.57 -13.24 -7.38
N LEU A 83 8.10 -12.33 -8.20
CA LEU A 83 7.36 -11.17 -8.70
C LEU A 83 6.06 -11.55 -9.42
N TYR A 84 6.01 -12.71 -10.07
CA TYR A 84 4.81 -13.20 -10.77
C TYR A 84 3.64 -13.53 -9.84
N LYS A 85 3.88 -13.68 -8.53
CA LYS A 85 2.84 -13.90 -7.53
C LYS A 85 2.14 -12.61 -7.09
N THR A 86 2.65 -11.44 -7.50
CA THR A 86 2.08 -10.13 -7.15
C THR A 86 0.60 -10.06 -7.52
N GLN A 87 -0.21 -9.54 -6.61
CA GLN A 87 -1.66 -9.35 -6.81
C GLN A 87 -2.01 -7.88 -6.64
N ALA A 88 -2.77 -7.32 -7.58
CA ALA A 88 -3.29 -5.97 -7.50
C ALA A 88 -4.82 -6.00 -7.38
N ILE A 89 -5.36 -5.15 -6.52
CA ILE A 89 -6.81 -5.02 -6.34
C ILE A 89 -7.19 -3.58 -6.08
N TYR A 90 -8.33 -3.17 -6.62
CA TYR A 90 -8.88 -1.84 -6.42
C TYR A 90 -9.96 -1.86 -5.34
N ASP A 91 -9.69 -1.17 -4.24
CA ASP A 91 -10.66 -0.86 -3.20
C ASP A 91 -11.47 0.38 -3.59
N ARG A 92 -12.67 0.12 -4.12
CA ARG A 92 -13.62 1.14 -4.60
C ARG A 92 -14.18 2.01 -3.48
N ALA A 93 -14.26 1.50 -2.26
CA ALA A 93 -14.84 2.26 -1.15
C ALA A 93 -13.90 3.39 -0.69
N ASN A 94 -12.58 3.14 -0.74
CA ASN A 94 -11.56 4.07 -0.26
C ASN A 94 -10.76 4.77 -1.37
N ASP A 95 -11.04 4.47 -2.64
CA ASP A 95 -10.26 4.95 -3.80
C ASP A 95 -8.76 4.63 -3.71
N MET A 96 -8.45 3.40 -3.30
CA MET A 96 -7.07 2.93 -3.12
C MET A 96 -6.82 1.66 -3.92
N VAL A 97 -5.66 1.60 -4.57
CA VAL A 97 -5.16 0.38 -5.19
C VAL A 97 -4.16 -0.28 -4.26
N TRP A 98 -4.40 -1.55 -3.95
CA TRP A 98 -3.49 -2.37 -3.16
C TRP A 98 -2.70 -3.29 -4.07
N VAL A 99 -1.38 -3.29 -3.90
CA VAL A 99 -0.45 -4.14 -4.62
C VAL A 99 0.28 -5.01 -3.62
N PHE A 100 -0.16 -6.24 -3.48
CA PHE A 100 0.48 -7.24 -2.62
C PHE A 100 1.61 -7.92 -3.38
N TYR A 101 2.78 -7.99 -2.75
CA TYR A 101 3.98 -8.58 -3.34
C TYR A 101 4.74 -9.41 -2.31
N VAL A 102 5.62 -10.27 -2.83
CA VAL A 102 6.54 -11.08 -2.01
C VAL A 102 7.75 -10.23 -1.67
N ALA A 103 7.99 -9.95 -0.40
CA ALA A 103 9.20 -9.23 0.01
C ALA A 103 10.44 -10.13 -0.05
N ILE A 104 11.62 -9.52 -0.12
CA ILE A 104 12.90 -10.23 -0.08
C ILE A 104 12.97 -11.13 1.16
N GLY A 105 13.36 -12.39 0.95
CA GLY A 105 13.43 -13.40 2.00
C GLY A 105 12.10 -14.10 2.31
N SER A 106 11.02 -13.78 1.61
CA SER A 106 9.74 -14.50 1.66
C SER A 106 9.49 -15.31 0.38
N THR A 107 8.60 -16.29 0.46
CA THR A 107 8.10 -17.07 -0.69
C THR A 107 6.60 -16.85 -0.94
N THR A 108 5.93 -16.16 -0.02
CA THR A 108 4.49 -15.83 -0.01
C THR A 108 4.29 -14.32 0.07
N LEU A 109 3.07 -13.86 -0.26
CA LEU A 109 2.72 -12.44 -0.20
C LEU A 109 2.87 -11.93 1.24
N SER A 110 3.77 -10.98 1.46
CA SER A 110 4.17 -10.53 2.80
C SER A 110 3.93 -9.04 3.02
N ASN A 111 3.98 -8.26 1.94
CA ASN A 111 3.95 -6.80 1.99
C ASN A 111 3.01 -6.27 0.91
N ALA A 112 2.52 -5.07 1.13
CA ALA A 112 1.67 -4.36 0.19
C ALA A 112 2.14 -2.92 -0.01
N LEU A 113 2.06 -2.46 -1.26
CA LEU A 113 2.08 -1.04 -1.60
C LEU A 113 0.64 -0.58 -1.82
N VAL A 114 0.30 0.59 -1.31
CA VAL A 114 -1.03 1.18 -1.43
C VAL A 114 -0.91 2.48 -2.18
N TYR A 115 -1.66 2.63 -3.26
CA TYR A 115 -1.71 3.85 -4.05
C TYR A 115 -3.07 4.51 -3.92
N ASN A 116 -3.11 5.74 -3.41
CA ASN A 116 -4.34 6.52 -3.38
C ASN A 116 -4.51 7.27 -4.71
N ILE A 117 -5.62 7.03 -5.39
CA ILE A 117 -5.86 7.56 -6.74
C ILE A 117 -6.10 9.08 -6.72
N LYS A 118 -6.74 9.58 -5.66
CA LYS A 118 -7.09 11.00 -5.52
C LYS A 118 -5.87 11.83 -5.14
N THR A 119 -5.12 11.40 -4.11
CA THR A 119 -3.96 12.15 -3.62
C THR A 119 -2.68 11.86 -4.42
N LYS A 120 -2.69 10.80 -5.23
CA LYS A 120 -1.52 10.30 -5.98
C LYS A 120 -0.34 9.94 -5.07
N GLN A 121 -0.62 9.56 -3.83
CA GLN A 121 0.38 9.22 -2.83
C GLN A 121 0.47 7.71 -2.64
N TRP A 122 1.68 7.27 -2.27
CA TRP A 122 1.99 5.88 -1.97
C TRP A 122 2.12 5.65 -0.47
N GLY A 123 1.63 4.51 -0.02
CA GLY A 123 1.85 3.93 1.30
C GLY A 123 2.48 2.55 1.19
N ALA A 124 3.11 2.10 2.26
CA ALA A 124 3.67 0.76 2.37
C ALA A 124 3.14 0.10 3.64
N VAL A 125 2.80 -1.18 3.53
CA VAL A 125 2.23 -1.99 4.62
C VAL A 125 2.95 -3.34 4.64
N ALA A 126 3.29 -3.83 5.82
CA ALA A 126 3.74 -5.21 6.01
C ALA A 126 2.56 -6.02 6.53
N LEU A 127 2.01 -6.90 5.69
CA LEU A 127 0.86 -7.72 6.00
C LEU A 127 0.96 -9.05 5.24
N PRO A 128 1.31 -10.16 5.92
CA PRO A 128 1.36 -11.46 5.28
C PRO A 128 -0.04 -11.96 4.94
N ILE A 129 -0.24 -12.28 3.66
CA ILE A 129 -1.49 -12.78 3.11
C ILE A 129 -1.23 -13.95 2.18
N GLU A 130 -2.26 -14.73 1.89
CA GLU A 130 -2.20 -15.80 0.88
C GLU A 130 -2.76 -15.35 -0.47
N SER A 131 -3.88 -14.62 -0.42
CA SER A 131 -4.55 -14.09 -1.61
C SER A 131 -5.48 -12.94 -1.22
N VAL A 132 -5.81 -12.09 -2.20
CA VAL A 132 -6.72 -10.96 -2.02
C VAL A 132 -7.97 -11.09 -2.89
N LEU A 133 -9.11 -10.61 -2.39
CA LEU A 133 -10.38 -10.62 -3.11
C LEU A 133 -11.27 -9.43 -2.71
N ASN A 134 -12.28 -9.17 -3.54
CA ASN A 134 -13.40 -8.32 -3.15
C ASN A 134 -14.45 -9.21 -2.47
N TYR A 135 -14.67 -9.00 -1.18
CA TYR A 135 -15.62 -9.75 -0.38
C TYR A 135 -16.91 -8.96 -0.22
N THR A 136 -18.05 -9.59 -0.52
CA THR A 136 -19.37 -9.02 -0.26
C THR A 136 -19.92 -9.63 1.01
N THR A 137 -20.21 -8.79 2.01
CA THR A 137 -20.65 -9.24 3.33
C THR A 137 -22.07 -9.78 3.27
N SER A 138 -22.33 -10.91 3.92
CA SER A 138 -23.70 -11.40 4.11
C SER A 138 -24.39 -10.60 5.22
N SER A 139 -25.67 -10.25 5.04
CA SER A 139 -26.45 -9.58 6.08
C SER A 139 -26.58 -10.48 7.32
N GLN A 140 -26.26 -9.95 8.49
CA GLN A 140 -26.54 -10.62 9.76
C GLN A 140 -27.87 -10.11 10.33
N SER A 141 -28.78 -11.02 10.66
CA SER A 141 -29.98 -10.67 11.43
C SER A 141 -29.66 -10.72 12.92
N ILE A 142 -30.33 -9.89 13.73
CA ILE A 142 -30.13 -9.87 15.20
C ILE A 142 -30.35 -11.25 15.84
N HIS A 143 -31.28 -12.03 15.31
CA HIS A 143 -31.54 -13.41 15.74
C HIS A 143 -30.49 -14.42 15.25
N GLY A 144 -29.86 -14.19 14.10
CA GLY A 144 -28.80 -15.04 13.54
C GLY A 144 -27.42 -14.79 14.13
N MET A 145 -27.25 -13.70 14.89
CA MET A 145 -25.97 -13.27 15.44
C MET A 145 -25.52 -14.12 16.65
N ALA A 146 -26.45 -14.77 17.35
CA ALA A 146 -26.16 -15.57 18.55
C ALA A 146 -25.31 -16.84 18.27
N THR A 147 -25.31 -17.35 17.03
CA THR A 147 -24.53 -18.53 16.64
C THR A 147 -23.05 -18.20 16.36
N PRO A 148 -22.71 -17.20 15.52
CA PRO A 148 -21.30 -16.80 15.32
C PRO A 148 -20.75 -15.91 16.43
N PHE A 149 -21.60 -15.17 17.15
CA PHE A 149 -21.21 -14.21 18.20
C PHE A 149 -22.04 -14.42 19.49
N PRO A 150 -21.75 -15.48 20.26
CA PRO A 150 -22.57 -15.87 21.41
C PRO A 150 -22.51 -14.89 22.59
N THR A 151 -21.50 -14.03 22.64
CA THR A 151 -21.35 -12.98 23.66
C THR A 151 -21.00 -11.65 23.02
N ILE A 152 -21.32 -10.54 23.68
CA ILE A 152 -20.94 -9.21 23.17
C ILE A 152 -19.40 -9.05 23.06
N ASP A 153 -18.64 -9.73 23.93
CA ASP A 153 -17.17 -9.71 23.89
C ASP A 153 -16.60 -10.38 22.63
N SER A 154 -17.36 -11.27 21.99
CA SER A 154 -16.95 -11.90 20.72
C SER A 154 -16.96 -10.93 19.53
N LEU A 155 -17.47 -9.71 19.70
CA LEU A 155 -17.49 -8.63 18.71
C LEU A 155 -16.27 -7.69 18.80
N ALA A 156 -15.35 -7.90 19.75
CA ALA A 156 -14.27 -6.97 20.07
C ALA A 156 -13.28 -6.63 18.92
N GLY A 157 -13.37 -7.32 17.77
CA GLY A 157 -12.57 -7.05 16.58
C GLY A 157 -13.32 -6.36 15.43
N ILE A 158 -14.64 -6.19 15.53
CA ILE A 158 -15.48 -5.62 14.47
C ILE A 158 -15.92 -4.23 14.91
N SER A 159 -15.50 -3.20 14.17
CA SER A 159 -16.01 -1.85 14.43
C SER A 159 -17.53 -1.80 14.20
N PHE A 160 -18.27 -1.19 15.13
CA PHE A 160 -19.72 -0.96 14.97
C PHE A 160 -20.04 -0.08 13.75
N ASP A 161 -19.11 0.77 13.35
CA ASP A 161 -19.24 1.63 12.17
C ASP A 161 -18.77 0.93 10.87
N SER A 162 -18.38 -0.34 10.94
CA SER A 162 -17.89 -1.05 9.76
C SER A 162 -19.03 -1.47 8.82
N ALA A 163 -18.71 -1.50 7.52
CA ALA A 163 -19.59 -2.02 6.49
C ALA A 163 -19.93 -3.52 6.63
N PHE A 164 -19.31 -4.23 7.59
CA PHE A 164 -19.69 -5.58 7.97
C PHE A 164 -21.17 -5.66 8.37
N TRP A 165 -21.68 -4.64 9.06
CA TRP A 165 -23.07 -4.55 9.51
C TRP A 165 -24.04 -4.17 8.40
N ASN A 166 -23.53 -3.57 7.32
CA ASN A 166 -24.31 -3.21 6.15
C ASN A 166 -24.26 -4.35 5.13
N GLY A 167 -25.20 -5.30 5.26
CA GLY A 167 -25.27 -6.46 4.37
C GLY A 167 -25.30 -6.05 2.89
N GLY A 168 -24.53 -6.75 2.06
CA GLY A 168 -24.42 -6.46 0.63
C GLY A 168 -23.36 -5.43 0.26
N SER A 169 -22.62 -4.88 1.23
CA SER A 169 -21.46 -4.02 0.93
C SER A 169 -20.28 -4.86 0.46
N THR A 170 -19.69 -4.48 -0.69
CA THR A 170 -18.42 -5.04 -1.14
C THR A 170 -17.26 -4.27 -0.52
N THR A 171 -16.32 -4.98 0.07
CA THR A 171 -15.10 -4.41 0.66
C THR A 171 -13.89 -5.31 0.37
N LEU A 172 -12.71 -4.78 0.63
CA LEU A 172 -11.46 -5.51 0.47
C LEU A 172 -11.34 -6.63 1.51
N GLY A 173 -11.21 -7.87 1.04
CA GLY A 173 -10.99 -9.06 1.84
C GLY A 173 -9.65 -9.73 1.52
N ILE A 174 -9.02 -10.30 2.53
CA ILE A 174 -7.77 -11.05 2.40
C ILE A 174 -7.91 -12.45 2.99
N PHE A 175 -7.18 -13.41 2.46
CA PHE A 175 -6.90 -14.66 3.15
C PHE A 175 -5.66 -14.49 4.02
N ASN A 176 -5.80 -14.68 5.33
CA ASN A 176 -4.68 -14.69 6.25
C ASN A 176 -3.90 -16.02 6.15
N THR A 177 -2.77 -16.12 6.85
CA THR A 177 -1.93 -17.33 6.91
C THR A 177 -2.57 -18.50 7.67
N ALA A 178 -3.78 -18.33 8.19
CA ALA A 178 -4.58 -19.36 8.84
C ALA A 178 -5.76 -19.82 7.96
N HIS A 179 -5.73 -19.49 6.67
CA HIS A 179 -6.76 -19.83 5.68
C HIS A 179 -8.16 -19.25 6.00
N GLN A 180 -8.21 -18.11 6.67
CA GLN A 180 -9.44 -17.42 7.02
C GLN A 180 -9.57 -16.11 6.24
N ILE A 181 -10.79 -15.81 5.82
CA ILE A 181 -11.12 -14.51 5.23
C ILE A 181 -11.18 -13.47 6.33
N GLN A 182 -10.44 -12.38 6.15
CA GLN A 182 -10.44 -11.23 7.04
C GLN A 182 -10.65 -9.93 6.26
N LEU A 183 -11.29 -8.96 6.90
CA LEU A 183 -11.50 -7.62 6.36
C LEU A 183 -10.47 -6.66 6.96
N LEU A 184 -9.98 -5.71 6.17
CA LEU A 184 -9.01 -4.70 6.62
C LEU A 184 -9.69 -3.48 7.28
N THR A 185 -10.65 -3.74 8.16
CA THR A 185 -11.44 -2.71 8.86
C THR A 185 -11.12 -2.60 10.36
N GLY A 186 -10.13 -3.37 10.82
CA GLY A 186 -9.70 -3.39 12.21
C GLY A 186 -8.98 -2.12 12.67
N PRO A 187 -8.63 -2.05 13.97
CA PRO A 187 -7.88 -0.93 14.53
C PRO A 187 -6.50 -0.78 13.86
N GLY A 188 -5.97 0.45 13.85
CA GLY A 188 -4.67 0.73 13.25
C GLY A 188 -3.54 -0.07 13.92
N MET A 189 -2.82 -0.86 13.12
CA MET A 189 -1.62 -1.58 13.54
C MET A 189 -0.45 -0.62 13.83
N PRO A 190 0.62 -1.07 14.51
CA PRO A 190 1.82 -0.29 14.68
C PRO A 190 2.36 0.20 13.32
N SER A 191 2.57 1.50 13.21
CA SER A 191 3.06 2.16 12.00
C SER A 191 4.23 3.06 12.36
N GLY A 192 5.02 3.46 11.37
CA GLY A 192 6.18 4.28 11.64
C GLY A 192 6.92 4.68 10.38
N PHE A 193 7.86 5.59 10.54
CA PHE A 193 8.78 5.95 9.49
C PHE A 193 10.12 6.36 10.12
N THR A 194 11.17 6.29 9.31
CA THR A 194 12.50 6.75 9.67
C THR A 194 12.84 7.95 8.79
N THR A 195 13.37 9.01 9.38
CA THR A 195 13.82 10.17 8.62
C THR A 195 15.10 9.84 7.84
N GLY A 196 15.44 10.68 6.86
CA GLY A 196 16.79 10.69 6.31
C GLY A 196 17.83 11.14 7.34
N ASP A 197 19.09 11.09 6.93
CA ASP A 197 20.20 11.63 7.72
C ASP A 197 20.22 13.15 7.60
N LEU A 198 20.31 13.83 8.74
CA LEU A 198 20.41 15.27 8.83
C LEU A 198 21.70 15.62 9.55
N GLY A 199 22.59 16.32 8.87
CA GLY A 199 23.92 16.57 9.38
C GLY A 199 24.85 17.16 8.34
N ASP A 200 26.10 17.30 8.76
CA ASP A 200 27.18 17.83 7.95
C ASP A 200 28.50 17.21 8.42
N ASP A 201 29.50 17.21 7.54
CA ASP A 201 30.78 16.58 7.79
C ASP A 201 31.75 17.44 8.60
N ASP A 202 31.64 18.77 8.53
CA ASP A 202 32.58 19.65 9.23
C ASP A 202 32.08 20.08 10.61
N THR A 203 30.76 20.03 10.84
CA THR A 203 30.13 20.60 12.02
C THR A 203 29.51 19.53 12.93
N VAL A 204 29.82 19.61 14.23
CA VAL A 204 29.10 18.83 15.24
C VAL A 204 27.88 19.62 15.67
N SER A 205 26.73 18.97 15.62
CA SER A 205 25.46 19.59 15.96
C SER A 205 24.77 18.88 17.11
N LEU A 206 24.28 19.66 18.07
CA LEU A 206 23.41 19.20 19.14
C LEU A 206 21.99 19.19 18.60
N LEU A 207 21.40 18.01 18.44
CA LEU A 207 19.96 17.89 18.38
C LEU A 207 19.44 18.25 19.78
N GLN A 208 18.49 19.18 19.85
CA GLN A 208 17.87 19.64 21.10
C GLN A 208 16.46 19.09 21.29
N GLY A 209 15.77 18.83 20.18
CA GLY A 209 14.46 18.20 20.22
C GLY A 209 13.83 18.05 18.84
N ILE A 210 12.84 17.17 18.76
CA ILE A 210 12.05 16.93 17.57
C ILE A 210 10.59 17.17 17.89
N ARG A 211 9.91 17.93 17.04
CA ARG A 211 8.47 18.16 17.10
C ARG A 211 7.79 17.42 15.95
N ILE A 212 6.76 16.65 16.26
CA ILE A 212 5.87 16.02 15.29
C ILE A 212 4.49 16.65 15.40
N ARG A 213 3.97 17.11 14.27
CA ARG A 213 2.61 17.65 14.18
C ARG A 213 1.66 16.58 13.69
N PHE A 214 0.53 16.42 14.37
CA PHE A 214 -0.52 15.47 14.01
C PHE A 214 -1.79 16.21 13.59
N SER A 215 -2.49 15.72 12.56
CA SER A 215 -3.89 16.09 12.29
C SER A 215 -4.87 15.15 12.99
N ARG A 216 -4.41 13.93 13.27
CA ARG A 216 -5.09 12.95 14.10
C ARG A 216 -4.05 12.27 14.98
N ALA A 217 -4.16 12.49 16.28
CA ALA A 217 -3.29 11.93 17.30
C ALA A 217 -3.54 10.44 17.48
N SER A 218 -2.48 9.67 17.72
CA SER A 218 -2.59 8.34 18.31
C SER A 218 -2.54 8.46 19.82
N GLY A 219 -3.42 7.73 20.51
CA GLY A 219 -3.28 7.28 21.90
C GLY A 219 -3.27 8.32 23.01
N THR A 220 -2.61 9.47 22.89
CA THR A 220 -2.42 10.47 23.97
C THR A 220 -1.66 11.73 23.53
N VAL A 221 -1.13 11.82 22.30
CA VAL A 221 -0.19 12.90 21.92
C VAL A 221 -0.72 13.72 20.72
N SER A 222 -1.22 14.93 21.00
CA SER A 222 -1.71 15.88 19.99
C SER A 222 -0.63 16.79 19.41
N ASP A 223 0.43 17.08 20.16
CA ASP A 223 1.66 17.77 19.73
C ASP A 223 2.85 17.14 20.45
N GLY A 224 3.63 16.32 19.76
CA GLY A 224 4.73 15.56 20.35
C GLY A 224 6.02 16.35 20.28
N LYS A 225 6.32 17.16 21.30
CA LYS A 225 7.66 17.71 21.50
C LYS A 225 8.49 16.71 22.30
N PHE A 226 9.49 16.13 21.65
CA PHE A 226 10.47 15.25 22.29
C PHE A 226 11.76 16.03 22.45
N ASP A 227 12.19 16.24 23.69
CA ASP A 227 13.53 16.77 23.93
C ASP A 227 14.53 15.63 23.80
N VAL A 228 15.43 15.77 22.83
CA VAL A 228 16.46 14.79 22.50
C VAL A 228 17.75 15.57 22.57
N LEU A 229 18.55 15.35 23.62
CA LEU A 229 19.82 16.06 23.84
C LEU A 229 20.98 15.16 23.40
N GLN A 230 21.20 15.09 22.10
CA GLN A 230 22.26 14.25 21.51
C GLN A 230 23.15 15.07 20.58
N SER A 231 24.46 14.92 20.75
CA SER A 231 25.47 15.61 19.95
C SER A 231 26.09 14.65 18.96
N ALA A 232 25.95 14.96 17.68
CA ALA A 232 26.55 14.18 16.60
C ALA A 232 26.74 15.05 15.36
N ARG A 233 27.55 14.58 14.41
CA ARG A 233 27.63 15.16 13.07
C ARG A 233 26.36 14.88 12.26
N TRP A 234 25.89 13.64 12.37
CA TRP A 234 24.73 13.12 11.64
C TRP A 234 23.67 12.63 12.62
N HIS A 235 22.43 13.02 12.38
CA HIS A 235 21.26 12.65 13.16
C HIS A 235 20.25 11.88 12.30
N ARG A 236 19.69 10.81 12.86
CA ARG A 236 18.60 10.04 12.26
C ARG A 236 17.56 9.73 13.32
N ALA A 237 16.29 9.98 13.02
CA ALA A 237 15.19 9.69 13.93
C ALA A 237 14.27 8.63 13.35
N LYS A 238 13.84 7.69 14.22
CA LYS A 238 12.81 6.69 13.91
C LYS A 238 11.60 6.94 14.80
N PHE A 239 10.43 7.01 14.19
CA PHE A 239 9.16 7.18 14.90
C PHE A 239 8.30 5.95 14.73
N SER A 240 7.70 5.51 15.83
CA SER A 240 6.72 4.42 15.87
C SER A 240 5.45 4.95 16.51
N PHE A 241 4.31 4.58 15.94
CA PHE A 241 2.97 4.98 16.36
C PHE A 241 2.12 3.73 16.54
N THR A 242 1.20 3.75 17.49
CA THR A 242 0.23 2.66 17.72
C THR A 242 -1.17 3.18 17.50
N GLY A 243 -1.99 2.51 16.68
CA GLY A 243 -3.32 3.02 16.34
C GLY A 243 -3.33 4.04 15.19
N THR A 244 -4.52 4.50 14.85
CA THR A 244 -4.76 5.36 13.69
C THR A 244 -4.15 6.75 13.91
N THR A 245 -3.12 7.08 13.13
CA THR A 245 -2.37 8.34 13.25
C THR A 245 -2.26 9.02 11.89
N ARG A 246 -2.30 10.36 11.86
CA ARG A 246 -1.97 11.15 10.67
C ARG A 246 -0.99 12.26 10.99
N VAL A 247 0.26 12.10 10.55
CA VAL A 247 1.33 13.07 10.70
C VAL A 247 1.24 14.14 9.60
N LEU A 248 1.34 15.41 9.98
CA LEU A 248 1.34 16.55 9.08
C LEU A 248 2.73 17.08 8.77
N GLY A 249 3.66 16.94 9.72
CA GLY A 249 5.00 17.46 9.55
C GLY A 249 5.89 17.21 10.75
N ILE A 250 7.18 17.42 10.54
CA ILE A 250 8.23 17.18 11.53
C ILE A 250 9.18 18.37 11.48
N ALA A 251 9.63 18.82 12.64
CA ALA A 251 10.65 19.84 12.76
C ALA A 251 11.70 19.41 13.80
N ALA A 252 12.97 19.43 13.42
CA ALA A 252 14.08 19.22 14.34
C ALA A 252 14.67 20.57 14.77
N LYS A 253 14.98 20.71 16.06
CA LYS A 253 15.76 21.83 16.58
C LYS A 253 17.20 21.40 16.75
N ILE A 254 18.08 21.98 15.96
CA ILE A 254 19.51 21.66 15.94
C ILE A 254 20.31 22.92 16.24
N LYS A 255 21.34 22.79 17.09
CA LYS A 255 22.27 23.87 17.44
C LYS A 255 23.69 23.42 17.15
N ALA A 256 24.46 24.23 16.42
CA ALA A 256 25.89 23.95 16.24
C ALA A 256 26.61 23.97 17.61
N GLN A 257 27.40 22.94 17.89
CA GLN A 257 28.14 22.80 19.15
C GLN A 257 29.65 22.95 18.95
N GLY A 258 30.12 22.88 17.72
CA GLY A 258 31.51 23.14 17.38
C GLY A 258 31.84 22.71 15.97
N LYS A 259 33.04 23.10 15.54
CA LYS A 259 33.71 22.53 14.37
C LYS A 259 34.87 21.67 14.87
N ARG A 260 35.29 20.73 14.05
CA ARG A 260 36.60 20.12 14.26
C ARG A 260 37.68 21.01 13.66
#